data_AF-A0A345E001-F1
#
_entry.id   AF-A0A345E001-F1
#
_cell.length_a   1.000
_cell.length_b   1.000
_cell.length_c   1.000
_cell.angle_alpha   90.00
_cell.angle_beta   90.00
_cell.angle_gamma   90.00
#
_symmetry.space_group_name_H-M   'P 1'
#
loop_
_entity.id
_entity.type
_entity.pdbx_description
1 polymer ?
#
loop_
_entity_poly.entity_id
_entity_poly.type
_entity_poly.pdbx_seq_one_letter_code
_entity_poly.pdbx_strand_id
1 'polypeptide(L)'
;MGGYATLPRLLDARRLRAAGLALRADPAATAPPHDPDPSLLAAVEEPFDTVDGVLDRLRALERRLRAAGDRRAVFLTIYTRMTAAVRDAIAAGQFHDPDWMRRYTVAFADYYRRAFRDFERGALDAVPDPWIVAFATAVEGSALVAQDAFLGINAHINYDLALTLRDVGIDPARRRKRADHRAINGVLAGLIDAQQVALAELYAPGIDDIDATLGRFDEALSLFSMTEGRAWAWRVATALTDVQWSPVRRAVRWLLRTTATGGATFVRSPPVDPGVLGALRRIEAGRSLDDTLAALGARLDGAIGG
;
A
#
# COMPACT_ATOMS: atom_id res chain seq x y z
N MET A 1 -1.85 -7.94 -30.16
CA MET A 1 -2.15 -6.53 -30.55
C MET A 1 -2.98 -5.76 -29.49
N GLY A 2 -3.04 -6.16 -28.21
CA GLY A 2 -3.84 -5.48 -27.16
C GLY A 2 -3.11 -4.41 -26.33
N GLY A 3 -1.77 -4.35 -26.39
CA GLY A 3 -0.96 -3.50 -25.52
C GLY A 3 -1.21 -2.00 -25.69
N TYR A 4 -1.16 -1.52 -26.94
CA TYR A 4 -1.38 -0.09 -27.24
C TYR A 4 -2.82 0.37 -26.96
N ALA A 5 -3.81 -0.50 -27.16
CA ALA A 5 -5.22 -0.18 -26.88
C ALA A 5 -5.51 0.03 -25.39
N THR A 6 -4.61 -0.41 -24.51
CA THR A 6 -4.74 -0.22 -23.06
C THR A 6 -4.12 1.11 -22.60
N LEU A 7 -3.19 1.70 -23.37
CA LEU A 7 -2.49 2.93 -22.98
C LEU A 7 -3.42 4.12 -22.75
N PRO A 8 -4.42 4.42 -23.59
CA PRO A 8 -5.35 5.52 -23.33
C PRO A 8 -6.13 5.33 -22.02
N ARG A 9 -6.36 4.07 -21.60
CA ARG A 9 -7.09 3.73 -20.37
C ARG A 9 -6.24 3.80 -19.11
N LEU A 10 -4.94 4.12 -19.24
CA LEU A 10 -4.06 4.38 -18.09
C LEU A 10 -4.14 5.83 -17.60
N LEU A 11 -4.68 6.72 -18.43
CA LEU A 11 -4.83 8.14 -18.14
C LEU A 11 -6.30 8.45 -17.88
N ASP A 12 -6.58 8.99 -16.69
CA ASP A 12 -7.85 9.58 -16.33
C ASP A 12 -7.60 10.91 -15.59
N ALA A 13 -8.66 11.70 -15.38
CA ALA A 13 -8.54 13.01 -14.74
C ALA A 13 -7.91 12.95 -13.34
N ARG A 14 -8.17 11.87 -12.58
CA ARG A 14 -7.65 11.67 -11.22
C ARG A 14 -6.15 11.41 -11.26
N ARG A 15 -5.69 10.56 -12.17
CA ARG A 15 -4.28 10.24 -12.39
C ARG A 15 -3.50 11.43 -12.95
N LEU A 16 -4.11 12.24 -13.82
CA LEU A 16 -3.49 13.48 -14.29
C LEU A 16 -3.30 14.49 -13.15
N ARG A 17 -4.31 14.64 -12.27
CA ARG A 17 -4.20 15.50 -11.08
C ARG A 17 -3.10 15.01 -10.13
N ALA A 18 -3.06 13.70 -9.84
CA ALA A 18 -2.00 13.09 -9.05
C ALA A 18 -0.63 13.35 -9.70
N ALA A 19 -0.49 13.14 -11.00
CA ALA A 19 0.77 13.36 -11.69
C ALA A 19 1.27 14.81 -11.57
N GLY A 20 0.36 15.79 -11.64
CA GLY A 20 0.69 17.20 -11.42
C GLY A 20 1.22 17.50 -10.01
N LEU A 21 0.74 16.80 -8.98
CA LEU A 21 1.24 16.95 -7.60
C LEU A 21 2.65 16.36 -7.45
N ALA A 22 2.92 15.21 -8.08
CA ALA A 22 4.25 14.58 -8.03
C ALA A 22 5.33 15.45 -8.66
N LEU A 23 5.03 16.15 -9.76
CA LEU A 23 5.99 17.04 -10.43
C LEU A 23 6.48 18.22 -9.57
N ARG A 24 5.81 18.49 -8.44
CA ARG A 24 6.17 19.55 -7.50
C ARG A 24 6.83 19.01 -6.22
N ALA A 25 6.95 17.69 -6.09
CA ALA A 25 7.48 17.03 -4.92
C ALA A 25 8.86 16.45 -5.22
N ASP A 26 9.77 16.54 -4.25
CA ASP A 26 11.02 15.80 -4.22
C ASP A 26 11.07 14.98 -2.92
N PRO A 27 10.54 13.74 -2.93
CA PRO A 27 10.46 12.92 -1.73
C PRO A 27 11.82 12.66 -1.09
N ALA A 28 12.84 12.38 -1.89
CA ALA A 28 14.17 12.03 -1.41
C ALA A 28 14.82 13.21 -0.67
N ALA A 29 14.67 14.44 -1.18
CA ALA A 29 15.19 15.64 -0.53
C ALA A 29 14.50 15.96 0.81
N THR A 30 13.31 15.41 1.06
CA THR A 30 12.51 15.68 2.26
C THR A 30 12.51 14.55 3.27
N ALA A 31 13.15 13.41 2.98
CA ALA A 31 13.22 12.30 3.90
C ALA A 31 14.17 12.63 5.06
N PRO A 32 13.77 12.40 6.33
CA PRO A 32 14.65 12.62 7.46
C PRO A 32 15.82 11.63 7.41
N PRO A 33 17.04 12.05 7.81
CA PRO A 33 18.08 11.08 8.11
C PRO A 33 17.61 10.19 9.26
N HIS A 34 17.84 8.89 9.14
CA HIS A 34 17.63 7.95 10.23
C HIS A 34 18.81 6.98 10.27
N ASP A 35 19.18 6.56 11.48
CA ASP A 35 20.24 5.57 11.67
C ASP A 35 19.65 4.17 11.42
N PRO A 36 20.32 3.32 10.62
CA PRO A 36 19.85 1.97 10.36
C PRO A 36 19.76 1.15 11.65
N ASP A 37 18.62 0.52 11.90
CA ASP A 37 18.45 -0.47 12.96
C ASP A 37 18.76 -1.88 12.42
N PRO A 38 19.86 -2.52 12.84
CA PRO A 38 20.23 -3.86 12.38
C PRO A 38 19.16 -4.92 12.69
N SER A 39 18.37 -4.71 13.75
CA SER A 39 17.31 -5.64 14.15
C SER A 39 16.11 -5.60 13.21
N LEU A 40 15.80 -4.43 12.62
CA LEU A 40 14.79 -4.28 11.58
C LEU A 40 15.31 -4.85 10.26
N LEU A 41 16.56 -4.56 9.90
CA LEU A 41 17.21 -5.10 8.69
C LEU A 41 17.24 -6.63 8.66
N ALA A 42 17.50 -7.29 9.79
CA ALA A 42 17.50 -8.75 9.88
C ALA A 42 16.19 -9.39 9.40
N ALA A 43 15.05 -8.72 9.57
CA ALA A 43 13.76 -9.23 9.11
C ALA A 43 13.55 -9.07 7.59
N VAL A 44 14.30 -8.19 6.92
CA VAL A 44 14.11 -7.81 5.51
C VAL A 44 15.35 -7.99 4.62
N GLU A 45 16.45 -8.49 5.16
CA GLU A 45 17.73 -8.61 4.44
C GLU A 45 17.61 -9.53 3.21
N GLU A 46 17.18 -10.77 3.47
CA GLU A 46 17.09 -11.82 2.46
C GLU A 46 15.75 -11.80 1.72
N PRO A 47 15.68 -12.23 0.45
CA PRO A 47 14.42 -12.47 -0.24
C PRO A 47 13.51 -13.48 0.49
N PHE A 48 12.24 -13.52 0.09
CA PHE A 48 11.29 -14.52 0.58
C PHE A 48 11.13 -15.66 -0.43
N ASP A 49 10.97 -16.89 0.07
CA ASP A 49 10.78 -18.08 -0.77
C ASP A 49 9.35 -18.64 -0.72
N THR A 50 8.71 -18.55 0.45
CA THR A 50 7.38 -19.13 0.71
C THR A 50 6.45 -18.11 1.36
N VAL A 51 5.14 -18.32 1.22
CA VAL A 51 4.13 -17.44 1.83
C VAL A 51 4.20 -17.48 3.37
N ASP A 52 4.52 -18.64 3.96
CA ASP A 52 4.71 -18.73 5.41
C ASP A 52 5.97 -17.99 5.85
N GLY A 53 7.08 -18.12 5.11
CA GLY A 53 8.31 -17.37 5.38
C GLY A 53 8.13 -15.86 5.27
N VAL A 54 7.27 -15.39 4.35
CA VAL A 54 6.82 -13.99 4.30
C VAL A 54 6.15 -13.62 5.62
N LEU A 55 5.11 -14.36 6.05
CA LEU A 55 4.33 -14.03 7.23
C LEU A 55 5.17 -14.03 8.51
N ASP A 56 6.04 -15.01 8.68
CA ASP A 56 6.89 -15.12 9.87
C ASP A 56 7.79 -13.90 10.01
N ARG A 57 8.41 -13.47 8.91
CA ARG A 57 9.32 -12.32 8.89
C ARG A 57 8.58 -10.98 8.96
N LEU A 58 7.44 -10.82 8.28
CA LEU A 58 6.61 -9.62 8.40
C LEU A 58 6.07 -9.45 9.82
N ARG A 59 5.61 -10.54 10.47
CA ARG A 59 5.19 -10.50 11.89
C ARG A 59 6.35 -10.17 12.82
N ALA A 60 7.53 -10.68 12.53
CA ALA A 60 8.72 -10.36 13.32
C ALA A 60 9.15 -8.90 13.17
N LEU A 61 9.00 -8.33 11.98
CA LEU A 61 9.21 -6.90 11.73
C LEU A 61 8.13 -6.05 12.42
N GLU A 62 6.85 -6.44 12.30
CA GLU A 62 5.71 -5.77 12.94
C GLU A 62 5.92 -5.67 14.46
N ARG A 63 6.28 -6.78 15.12
CA ARG A 63 6.55 -6.79 16.57
C ARG A 63 7.65 -5.81 16.97
N ARG A 64 8.73 -5.71 16.19
CA ARG A 64 9.84 -4.79 16.48
C ARG A 64 9.43 -3.33 16.30
N LEU A 65 8.76 -3.01 15.20
CA LEU A 65 8.27 -1.65 14.94
C LEU A 65 7.27 -1.21 16.01
N ARG A 66 6.34 -2.10 16.40
CA ARG A 66 5.39 -1.83 17.49
C ARG A 66 6.08 -1.57 18.82
N ALA A 67 7.04 -2.42 19.19
CA ALA A 67 7.81 -2.24 20.42
C ALA A 67 8.61 -0.93 20.44
N ALA A 68 9.04 -0.44 19.27
CA ALA A 68 9.75 0.83 19.12
C ALA A 68 8.80 2.06 19.01
N GLY A 69 7.48 1.86 18.99
CA GLY A 69 6.52 2.95 18.73
C GLY A 69 6.63 3.52 17.32
N ASP A 70 7.16 2.75 16.37
CA ASP A 70 7.39 3.18 14.99
C ASP A 70 6.12 3.06 14.15
N ARG A 71 5.66 4.18 13.57
CA ARG A 71 4.41 4.27 12.80
C ARG A 71 4.47 3.52 11.47
N ARG A 72 5.65 3.08 11.01
CA ARG A 72 5.77 2.13 9.89
C ARG A 72 5.06 0.80 10.20
N ALA A 73 4.83 0.49 11.49
CA ALA A 73 3.99 -0.63 11.92
C ALA A 73 2.53 -0.53 11.47
N VAL A 74 1.99 0.67 11.21
CA VAL A 74 0.57 0.88 10.89
C VAL A 74 0.17 0.14 9.63
N PHE A 75 0.84 0.45 8.51
CA PHE A 75 0.59 -0.26 7.26
C PHE A 75 0.96 -1.75 7.38
N LEU A 76 2.06 -2.08 8.04
CA LEU A 76 2.52 -3.46 8.17
C LEU A 76 1.53 -4.35 8.94
N THR A 77 0.83 -3.79 9.94
CA THR A 77 -0.23 -4.45 10.72
C THR A 77 -1.38 -4.91 9.81
N ILE A 78 -1.80 -4.03 8.91
CA ILE A 78 -2.85 -4.31 7.91
C ILE A 78 -2.33 -5.34 6.90
N TYR A 79 -1.14 -5.10 6.35
CA TYR A 79 -0.56 -5.91 5.30
C TYR A 79 -0.31 -7.36 5.73
N THR A 80 0.20 -7.56 6.95
CA THR A 80 0.45 -8.90 7.51
C THR A 80 -0.84 -9.72 7.61
N ARG A 81 -1.96 -9.10 8.00
CA ARG A 81 -3.27 -9.76 8.11
C ARG A 81 -3.87 -10.07 6.75
N MET A 82 -3.81 -9.12 5.80
CA MET A 82 -4.24 -9.38 4.42
C MET A 82 -3.43 -10.50 3.78
N THR A 83 -2.12 -10.56 4.04
CA THR A 83 -1.26 -11.64 3.54
C THR A 83 -1.64 -13.00 4.15
N ALA A 84 -2.00 -13.03 5.44
CA ALA A 84 -2.46 -14.24 6.10
C ALA A 84 -3.79 -14.75 5.51
N ALA A 85 -4.75 -13.85 5.29
CA ALA A 85 -6.02 -14.20 4.64
C ALA A 85 -5.81 -14.76 3.22
N VAL A 86 -4.88 -14.17 2.44
CA VAL A 86 -4.54 -14.70 1.10
C VAL A 86 -3.87 -16.07 1.21
N ARG A 87 -2.95 -16.30 2.16
CA ARG A 87 -2.36 -17.62 2.40
C ARG A 87 -3.46 -18.66 2.68
N ASP A 88 -4.40 -18.32 3.55
CA ASP A 88 -5.48 -19.23 3.96
C ASP A 88 -6.42 -19.54 2.80
N ALA A 89 -6.76 -18.55 1.98
CA ALA A 89 -7.51 -18.75 0.75
C ALA A 89 -6.78 -19.65 -0.27
N ILE A 90 -5.44 -19.55 -0.37
CA ILE A 90 -4.63 -20.45 -1.18
C ILE A 90 -4.69 -21.88 -0.64
N ALA A 91 -4.55 -22.06 0.67
CA ALA A 91 -4.62 -23.37 1.31
C ALA A 91 -6.01 -24.01 1.17
N ALA A 92 -7.07 -23.20 1.20
CA ALA A 92 -8.44 -23.63 1.01
C ALA A 92 -8.82 -23.90 -0.45
N GLY A 93 -7.90 -23.74 -1.41
CA GLY A 93 -8.15 -24.04 -2.82
C GLY A 93 -9.09 -23.06 -3.53
N GLN A 94 -9.18 -21.81 -3.07
CA GLN A 94 -10.10 -20.80 -3.61
C GLN A 94 -9.66 -20.21 -4.97
N PHE A 95 -8.48 -20.58 -5.47
CA PHE A 95 -7.89 -20.04 -6.70
C PHE A 95 -7.71 -21.12 -7.76
N HIS A 96 -7.81 -20.72 -9.04
CA HIS A 96 -7.61 -21.59 -10.18
C HIS A 96 -6.15 -22.02 -10.35
N ASP A 97 -5.18 -21.14 -10.05
CA ASP A 97 -3.75 -21.39 -10.13
C ASP A 97 -3.08 -21.07 -8.77
N PRO A 98 -3.14 -22.01 -7.81
CA PRO A 98 -2.59 -21.78 -6.46
C PRO A 98 -1.07 -21.55 -6.48
N ASP A 99 -0.33 -22.14 -7.41
CA ASP A 99 1.12 -21.96 -7.52
C ASP A 99 1.48 -20.56 -8.02
N TRP A 100 0.74 -20.05 -9.01
CA TRP A 100 0.88 -18.65 -9.43
C TRP A 100 0.52 -17.69 -8.30
N MET A 101 -0.52 -18.00 -7.51
CA MET A 101 -0.89 -17.20 -6.35
C MET A 101 0.19 -17.19 -5.26
N ARG A 102 0.85 -18.31 -4.98
CA ARG A 102 2.00 -18.34 -4.05
C ARG A 102 3.15 -17.46 -4.55
N ARG A 103 3.55 -17.60 -5.82
CA ARG A 103 4.62 -16.78 -6.41
C ARG A 103 4.26 -15.30 -6.42
N TYR A 104 3.00 -14.98 -6.71
CA TYR A 104 2.48 -13.62 -6.70
C TYR A 104 2.58 -13.04 -5.28
N THR A 105 2.04 -13.72 -4.25
CA THR A 105 2.11 -13.24 -2.87
C THR A 105 3.55 -13.05 -2.38
N VAL A 106 4.44 -14.00 -2.67
CA VAL A 106 5.87 -13.91 -2.32
C VAL A 106 6.55 -12.75 -3.02
N ALA A 107 6.37 -12.61 -4.34
CA ALA A 107 6.97 -11.52 -5.11
C ALA A 107 6.44 -10.16 -4.64
N PHE A 108 5.15 -10.06 -4.30
CA PHE A 108 4.55 -8.82 -3.81
C PHE A 108 5.18 -8.39 -2.48
N ALA A 109 5.37 -9.33 -1.56
CA ALA A 109 6.07 -9.08 -0.31
C ALA A 109 7.53 -8.68 -0.51
N ASP A 110 8.21 -9.26 -1.50
CA ASP A 110 9.60 -8.90 -1.81
C ASP A 110 9.74 -7.44 -2.29
N TYR A 111 8.72 -6.87 -2.94
CA TYR A 111 8.71 -5.43 -3.27
C TYR A 111 8.68 -4.55 -2.02
N TYR A 112 7.77 -4.84 -1.08
CA TYR A 112 7.73 -4.13 0.21
C TYR A 112 9.05 -4.28 0.97
N ARG A 113 9.60 -5.50 1.02
CA ARG A 113 10.87 -5.81 1.68
C ARG A 113 12.02 -4.98 1.13
N ARG A 114 12.18 -4.92 -0.20
CA ARG A 114 13.24 -4.12 -0.85
C ARG A 114 13.11 -2.65 -0.50
N ALA A 115 11.90 -2.10 -0.64
CA ALA A 115 11.64 -0.70 -0.31
C ALA A 115 11.96 -0.40 1.16
N PHE A 116 11.52 -1.26 2.09
CA PHE A 116 11.80 -1.11 3.51
C PHE A 116 13.31 -1.21 3.81
N ARG A 117 13.99 -2.25 3.31
CA ARG A 117 15.42 -2.47 3.51
C ARG A 117 16.26 -1.33 2.97
N ASP A 118 15.97 -0.87 1.76
CA ASP A 118 16.76 0.17 1.11
C ASP A 118 16.49 1.55 1.77
N PHE A 119 15.27 1.79 2.24
CA PHE A 119 14.96 2.96 3.08
C PHE A 119 15.70 2.90 4.41
N GLU A 120 15.65 1.75 5.12
CA GLU A 120 16.32 1.53 6.41
C GLU A 120 17.85 1.69 6.31
N ARG A 121 18.43 1.46 5.13
CA ARG A 121 19.87 1.68 4.87
C ARG A 121 20.22 3.13 4.53
N GLY A 122 19.24 4.02 4.40
CA GLY A 122 19.42 5.38 3.88
C GLY A 122 19.74 5.43 2.39
N ALA A 123 19.54 4.34 1.64
CA ALA A 123 19.82 4.26 0.20
C ALA A 123 18.63 4.81 -0.61
N LEU A 124 18.26 6.07 -0.37
CA LEU A 124 17.03 6.69 -0.90
C LEU A 124 16.92 6.63 -2.43
N ASP A 125 18.03 6.68 -3.16
CA ASP A 125 18.05 6.55 -4.63
C ASP A 125 17.52 5.18 -5.13
N ALA A 126 17.58 4.15 -4.29
CA ALA A 126 17.04 2.82 -4.57
C ALA A 126 15.58 2.65 -4.11
N VAL A 127 15.05 3.57 -3.30
CA VAL A 127 13.69 3.50 -2.77
C VAL A 127 12.72 4.15 -3.77
N PRO A 128 11.60 3.51 -4.11
CA PRO A 128 10.58 4.16 -4.91
C PRO A 128 9.99 5.39 -4.19
N ASP A 129 9.85 6.51 -4.89
CA ASP A 129 9.25 7.76 -4.37
C ASP A 129 8.00 7.59 -3.49
N PRO A 130 6.94 6.83 -3.90
CA PRO A 130 5.77 6.68 -3.04
C PRO A 130 6.10 6.00 -1.70
N TRP A 131 7.09 5.11 -1.68
CA TRP A 131 7.61 4.50 -0.44
C TRP A 131 8.44 5.48 0.38
N ILE A 132 9.24 6.35 -0.25
CA ILE A 132 9.95 7.42 0.47
C ILE A 132 8.93 8.31 1.20
N VAL A 133 7.87 8.75 0.52
CA VAL A 133 6.83 9.57 1.17
C VAL A 133 6.19 8.81 2.33
N ALA A 134 5.84 7.53 2.14
CA ALA A 134 5.21 6.72 3.18
C ALA A 134 6.10 6.54 4.41
N PHE A 135 7.34 6.09 4.23
CA PHE A 135 8.25 5.81 5.34
C PHE A 135 8.74 7.08 6.02
N ALA A 136 9.10 8.14 5.26
CA ALA A 136 9.49 9.42 5.84
C ALA A 136 8.37 10.02 6.70
N THR A 137 7.12 10.01 6.20
CA THR A 137 5.97 10.53 6.95
C THR A 137 5.75 9.76 8.25
N ALA A 138 5.87 8.42 8.20
CA ALA A 138 5.72 7.57 9.37
C ALA A 138 6.84 7.80 10.40
N VAL A 139 8.10 7.90 9.97
CA VAL A 139 9.26 8.17 10.84
C VAL A 139 9.18 9.56 11.47
N GLU A 140 8.75 10.57 10.71
CA GLU A 140 8.53 11.93 11.23
C GLU A 140 7.37 12.01 12.23
N GLY A 141 6.39 11.09 12.12
CA GLY A 141 5.11 11.19 12.84
C GLY A 141 4.31 12.45 12.46
N SER A 142 4.49 12.97 11.25
CA SER A 142 3.93 14.25 10.82
C SER A 142 2.49 14.15 10.30
N ALA A 143 1.95 12.94 10.14
CA ALA A 143 0.59 12.67 9.66
C ALA A 143 -0.26 11.89 10.69
N LEU A 144 -1.56 11.77 10.43
CA LEU A 144 -2.47 10.91 11.19
C LEU A 144 -2.21 9.43 10.90
N VAL A 145 -2.59 8.52 11.81
CA VAL A 145 -2.40 7.07 11.66
C VAL A 145 -3.15 6.56 10.41
N ALA A 146 -4.32 7.14 10.11
CA ALA A 146 -5.03 6.82 8.88
C ALA A 146 -4.24 7.24 7.63
N GLN A 147 -3.56 8.39 7.67
CA GLN A 147 -2.73 8.83 6.56
C GLN A 147 -1.54 7.87 6.36
N ASP A 148 -0.88 7.42 7.43
CA ASP A 148 0.21 6.43 7.34
C ASP A 148 -0.27 5.11 6.72
N ALA A 149 -1.47 4.63 7.12
CA ALA A 149 -2.09 3.45 6.52
C ALA A 149 -2.33 3.64 5.01
N PHE A 150 -2.93 4.76 4.61
CA PHE A 150 -3.23 5.04 3.20
C PHE A 150 -1.97 5.28 2.36
N LEU A 151 -0.91 5.87 2.93
CA LEU A 151 0.37 6.05 2.25
C LEU A 151 1.00 4.70 1.91
N GLY A 152 1.02 3.76 2.86
CA GLY A 152 1.50 2.39 2.64
C GLY A 152 0.64 1.63 1.62
N ILE A 153 -0.70 1.72 1.72
CA ILE A 153 -1.62 1.13 0.74
C ILE A 153 -1.37 1.70 -0.66
N ASN A 154 -1.16 3.01 -0.77
CA ASN A 154 -0.85 3.65 -2.03
C ASN A 154 0.47 3.13 -2.63
N ALA A 155 1.56 3.12 -1.86
CA ALA A 155 2.83 2.61 -2.37
C ALA A 155 2.73 1.12 -2.76
N HIS A 156 2.08 0.30 -1.94
CA HIS A 156 2.01 -1.13 -2.21
C HIS A 156 1.04 -1.49 -3.34
N ILE A 157 -0.19 -0.98 -3.32
CA ILE A 157 -1.22 -1.34 -4.31
C ILE A 157 -1.09 -0.51 -5.60
N ASN A 158 -0.85 0.80 -5.50
CA ASN A 158 -0.79 1.68 -6.67
C ASN A 158 0.61 1.78 -7.28
N TYR A 159 1.66 1.20 -6.69
CA TYR A 159 2.98 1.16 -7.32
C TYR A 159 3.50 -0.27 -7.47
N ASP A 160 3.76 -0.98 -6.37
CA ASP A 160 4.42 -2.30 -6.41
C ASP A 160 3.62 -3.36 -7.19
N LEU A 161 2.30 -3.34 -7.06
CA LEU A 161 1.44 -4.42 -7.57
C LEU A 161 1.51 -4.60 -9.08
N ALA A 162 1.57 -3.49 -9.84
CA ALA A 162 1.68 -3.55 -11.29
C ALA A 162 3.02 -4.16 -11.74
N LEU A 163 4.10 -3.85 -11.02
CA LEU A 163 5.43 -4.38 -11.28
C LEU A 163 5.52 -5.85 -10.88
N THR A 164 4.93 -6.21 -9.74
CA THR A 164 4.80 -7.59 -9.26
C THR A 164 4.09 -8.47 -10.28
N LEU A 165 2.92 -8.05 -10.76
CA LEU A 165 2.14 -8.79 -11.77
C LEU A 165 2.92 -8.98 -13.07
N ARG A 166 3.68 -7.96 -13.49
CA ARG A 166 4.56 -8.05 -14.66
C ARG A 166 5.67 -9.08 -14.43
N ASP A 167 6.31 -9.08 -13.27
CA ASP A 167 7.48 -9.92 -12.97
C ASP A 167 7.10 -11.39 -12.74
N VAL A 168 5.99 -11.65 -12.05
CA VAL A 168 5.48 -13.01 -11.85
C VAL A 168 4.88 -13.61 -13.13
N GLY A 169 4.59 -12.76 -14.13
CA GLY A 169 4.08 -13.13 -15.43
C GLY A 169 2.58 -13.39 -15.44
N ILE A 170 1.86 -12.61 -16.26
CA ILE A 170 0.41 -12.76 -16.48
C ILE A 170 0.06 -13.72 -17.63
N ASP A 171 1.06 -14.29 -18.31
CA ASP A 171 0.90 -15.29 -19.36
C ASP A 171 1.75 -16.53 -19.06
N PRO A 172 1.44 -17.71 -19.65
CA PRO A 172 0.17 -18.03 -20.32
C PRO A 172 -1.01 -18.01 -19.32
N ALA A 173 -2.22 -18.33 -19.80
CA ALA A 173 -3.45 -18.42 -18.99
C ALA A 173 -3.94 -17.10 -18.37
N ARG A 174 -3.68 -15.96 -19.04
CA ARG A 174 -4.07 -14.61 -18.61
C ARG A 174 -5.49 -14.47 -18.07
N ARG A 175 -6.47 -15.14 -18.71
CA ARG A 175 -7.87 -15.09 -18.26
C ARG A 175 -8.06 -15.71 -16.87
N ARG A 176 -7.41 -16.85 -16.59
CA ARG A 176 -7.45 -17.53 -15.29
C ARG A 176 -6.71 -16.73 -14.22
N LYS A 177 -5.48 -16.30 -14.52
CA LYS A 177 -4.69 -15.42 -13.62
C LYS A 177 -5.41 -14.11 -13.29
N ARG A 178 -6.17 -13.54 -14.24
CA ARG A 178 -7.01 -12.36 -13.99
C ARG A 178 -8.20 -12.65 -13.08
N ALA A 179 -8.78 -13.85 -13.18
CA ALA A 179 -9.85 -14.28 -12.29
C ALA A 179 -9.32 -14.43 -10.85
N ASP A 180 -8.17 -15.09 -10.68
CA ASP A 180 -7.52 -15.25 -9.37
C ASP A 180 -7.11 -13.90 -8.77
N HIS A 181 -6.54 -12.99 -9.57
CA HIS A 181 -6.21 -11.63 -9.14
C HIS A 181 -7.43 -10.87 -8.61
N ARG A 182 -8.61 -11.08 -9.21
CA ARG A 182 -9.87 -10.48 -8.76
C ARG A 182 -10.49 -11.18 -7.58
N ALA A 183 -10.35 -12.50 -7.47
CA ALA A 183 -10.86 -13.28 -6.35
C ALA A 183 -10.28 -12.79 -5.02
N ILE A 184 -9.02 -12.29 -5.01
CA ILE A 184 -8.43 -11.61 -3.85
C ILE A 184 -9.32 -10.49 -3.30
N ASN A 185 -10.05 -9.74 -4.14
CA ASN A 185 -10.91 -8.67 -3.66
C ASN A 185 -12.03 -9.20 -2.74
N GLY A 186 -12.56 -10.39 -3.04
CA GLY A 186 -13.54 -11.06 -2.19
C GLY A 186 -12.90 -11.55 -0.89
N VAL A 187 -11.70 -12.12 -0.96
CA VAL A 187 -10.92 -12.56 0.22
C VAL A 187 -10.65 -11.39 1.19
N LEU A 188 -10.39 -10.20 0.65
CA LEU A 188 -10.03 -9.04 1.45
C LEU A 188 -11.20 -8.13 1.82
N ALA A 189 -12.42 -8.39 1.34
CA ALA A 189 -13.56 -7.48 1.50
C ALA A 189 -13.85 -7.17 2.98
N GLY A 190 -14.03 -8.21 3.81
CA GLY A 190 -14.30 -8.02 5.25
C GLY A 190 -13.15 -7.32 5.99
N LEU A 191 -11.90 -7.59 5.61
CA LEU A 191 -10.73 -6.91 6.18
C LEU A 191 -10.68 -5.43 5.82
N ILE A 192 -11.07 -5.07 4.59
CA ILE A 192 -11.15 -3.69 4.14
C ILE A 192 -12.20 -2.93 4.94
N ASP A 193 -13.39 -3.52 5.08
CA ASP A 193 -14.48 -2.91 5.84
C ASP A 193 -14.08 -2.72 7.31
N ALA A 194 -13.48 -3.74 7.92
CA ALA A 194 -12.99 -3.68 9.29
C ALA A 194 -11.88 -2.63 9.48
N GLN A 195 -10.96 -2.49 8.51
CA GLN A 195 -9.94 -1.43 8.51
C GLN A 195 -10.58 -0.04 8.47
N GLN A 196 -11.56 0.18 7.57
CA GLN A 196 -12.22 1.47 7.41
C GLN A 196 -12.95 1.89 8.68
N VAL A 197 -13.71 0.96 9.29
CA VAL A 197 -14.40 1.19 10.57
C VAL A 197 -13.39 1.49 11.67
N ALA A 198 -12.32 0.69 11.79
CA ALA A 198 -11.29 0.88 12.80
C ALA A 198 -10.63 2.27 12.69
N LEU A 199 -10.28 2.69 11.48
CA LEU A 199 -9.67 4.00 11.24
C LEU A 199 -10.67 5.14 11.47
N ALA A 200 -11.93 5.01 11.07
CA ALA A 200 -12.95 6.03 11.30
C ALA A 200 -13.19 6.27 12.80
N GLU A 201 -13.30 5.21 13.60
CA GLU A 201 -13.51 5.29 15.04
C GLU A 201 -12.36 5.96 15.81
N LEU A 202 -11.14 6.00 15.27
CA LEU A 202 -10.04 6.73 15.89
C LEU A 202 -10.30 8.24 15.92
N TYR A 203 -11.06 8.74 14.93
CA TYR A 203 -11.28 10.17 14.69
C TYR A 203 -12.73 10.61 14.94
N ALA A 204 -13.67 9.66 15.04
CA ALA A 204 -15.08 9.88 15.29
C ALA A 204 -15.54 10.22 16.73
N PRO A 205 -14.76 10.07 17.83
CA PRO A 205 -15.28 10.43 19.16
C PRO A 205 -15.45 11.96 19.28
N GLY A 206 -16.69 12.45 19.14
CA GLY A 206 -17.05 13.85 19.37
C GLY A 206 -17.06 14.77 18.15
N ILE A 207 -17.15 14.25 16.92
CA ILE A 207 -17.38 15.06 15.71
C ILE A 207 -18.73 14.66 15.10
N ASP A 208 -19.73 15.54 15.23
CA ASP A 208 -21.11 15.28 14.82
C ASP A 208 -21.33 15.25 13.29
N ASP A 209 -20.35 15.69 12.48
CA ASP A 209 -20.48 15.76 11.01
C ASP A 209 -19.14 15.53 10.27
N ILE A 210 -18.66 14.28 10.33
CA ILE A 210 -17.44 13.84 9.61
C ILE A 210 -17.69 13.77 8.09
N ASP A 211 -18.87 13.34 7.66
CA ASP A 211 -19.20 13.14 6.24
C ASP A 211 -19.17 14.46 5.44
N ALA A 212 -19.69 15.56 5.99
CA ALA A 212 -19.61 16.87 5.31
C ALA A 212 -18.18 17.42 5.23
N THR A 213 -17.34 17.10 6.22
CA THR A 213 -15.97 17.63 6.35
C THR A 213 -14.96 16.81 5.54
N LEU A 214 -15.21 15.51 5.37
CA LEU A 214 -14.37 14.57 4.62
C LEU A 214 -14.82 14.35 3.16
N GLY A 215 -15.78 15.09 2.61
CA GLY A 215 -16.20 14.91 1.21
C GLY A 215 -15.09 15.03 0.14
N ARG A 216 -13.94 15.66 0.45
CA ARG A 216 -12.71 15.60 -0.40
C ARG A 216 -11.78 14.43 -0.06
N PHE A 217 -11.87 13.91 1.15
CA PHE A 217 -11.32 12.61 1.55
C PHE A 217 -12.05 11.45 0.87
N ASP A 218 -13.32 11.60 0.50
CA ASP A 218 -14.04 10.62 -0.33
C ASP A 218 -13.43 10.47 -1.73
N GLU A 219 -12.94 11.55 -2.33
CA GLU A 219 -12.19 11.48 -3.59
C GLU A 219 -10.87 10.70 -3.38
N ALA A 220 -10.23 10.88 -2.22
CA ALA A 220 -9.09 10.08 -1.77
C ALA A 220 -9.48 8.60 -1.64
N LEU A 221 -10.49 8.27 -0.83
CA LEU A 221 -10.98 6.92 -0.60
C LEU A 221 -11.40 6.23 -1.91
N SER A 222 -11.96 6.98 -2.86
CA SER A 222 -12.26 6.50 -4.22
C SER A 222 -10.99 6.23 -5.04
N LEU A 223 -9.97 7.09 -4.97
CA LEU A 223 -8.64 6.89 -5.58
C LEU A 223 -7.88 5.70 -4.94
N PHE A 224 -8.11 5.45 -3.65
CA PHE A 224 -7.49 4.40 -2.86
C PHE A 224 -8.37 3.16 -2.71
N SER A 225 -9.48 3.09 -3.46
CA SER A 225 -10.31 1.89 -3.53
C SER A 225 -9.45 0.72 -3.97
N MET A 226 -9.31 -0.29 -3.09
CA MET A 226 -8.46 -1.45 -3.37
C MET A 226 -8.89 -2.16 -4.65
N THR A 227 -10.19 -2.24 -4.93
CA THR A 227 -10.71 -2.84 -6.16
C THR A 227 -10.24 -2.09 -7.40
N GLU A 228 -10.34 -0.76 -7.42
CA GLU A 228 -9.91 0.05 -8.56
C GLU A 228 -8.38 0.09 -8.71
N GLY A 229 -7.64 0.23 -7.60
CA GLY A 229 -6.19 0.16 -7.59
C GLY A 229 -5.67 -1.16 -8.17
N ARG A 230 -6.25 -2.29 -7.74
CA ARG A 230 -5.91 -3.63 -8.25
C ARG A 230 -6.31 -3.81 -9.71
N ALA A 231 -7.45 -3.26 -10.14
CA ALA A 231 -7.86 -3.28 -11.55
C ALA A 231 -6.92 -2.45 -12.43
N TRP A 232 -6.47 -1.29 -11.95
CA TRP A 232 -5.50 -0.46 -12.64
C TRP A 232 -4.12 -1.10 -12.69
N ALA A 233 -3.64 -1.70 -11.60
CA ALA A 233 -2.38 -2.45 -11.59
C ALA A 233 -2.37 -3.56 -12.65
N TRP A 234 -3.48 -4.28 -12.82
CA TRP A 234 -3.63 -5.26 -13.89
C TRP A 234 -3.51 -4.64 -15.29
N ARG A 235 -4.12 -3.47 -15.52
CA ARG A 235 -4.00 -2.74 -16.81
C ARG A 235 -2.56 -2.33 -17.09
N VAL A 236 -1.86 -1.79 -16.10
CA VAL A 236 -0.45 -1.40 -16.22
C VAL A 236 0.43 -2.62 -16.48
N ALA A 237 0.27 -3.71 -15.75
CA ALA A 237 1.00 -4.95 -15.96
C ALA A 237 0.76 -5.52 -17.38
N THR A 238 -0.49 -5.47 -17.86
CA THR A 238 -0.84 -5.86 -19.23
C THR A 238 -0.12 -4.99 -20.27
N ALA A 239 -0.10 -3.66 -20.08
CA ALA A 239 0.61 -2.76 -20.97
C ALA A 239 2.13 -3.02 -20.98
N LEU A 240 2.73 -3.24 -19.80
CA LEU A 240 4.16 -3.57 -19.67
C LEU A 240 4.53 -4.93 -20.26
N THR A 241 3.59 -5.88 -20.27
CA THR A 241 3.78 -7.23 -20.84
C THR A 241 3.62 -7.20 -22.37
N ASP A 242 2.59 -6.52 -22.88
CA ASP A 242 2.24 -6.54 -24.29
C ASP A 242 3.13 -5.60 -25.13
N VAL A 243 3.66 -4.53 -24.55
CA VAL A 243 4.45 -3.52 -25.29
C VAL A 243 5.94 -3.84 -25.24
N GLN A 244 6.50 -4.20 -26.39
CA GLN A 244 7.92 -4.54 -26.54
C GLN A 244 8.83 -3.32 -26.78
N TRP A 245 8.26 -2.15 -27.10
CA TRP A 245 9.03 -0.93 -27.35
C TRP A 245 9.48 -0.27 -26.03
N SER A 246 10.81 -0.18 -25.84
CA SER A 246 11.42 0.29 -24.59
C SER A 246 10.97 1.70 -24.15
N PRO A 247 10.90 2.72 -25.03
CA PRO A 247 10.41 4.05 -24.69
C PRO A 247 8.99 4.04 -24.09
N VAL A 248 8.05 3.27 -24.64
CA VAL A 248 6.69 3.18 -24.07
C VAL A 248 6.70 2.48 -22.72
N ARG A 249 7.50 1.41 -22.53
CA ARG A 249 7.63 0.80 -21.20
C ARG A 249 8.19 1.78 -20.17
N ARG A 250 9.16 2.61 -20.55
CA ARG A 250 9.70 3.67 -19.69
C ARG A 250 8.62 4.71 -19.36
N ALA A 251 7.83 5.14 -20.34
CA ALA A 251 6.72 6.07 -20.12
C ALA A 251 5.63 5.48 -19.19
N VAL A 252 5.28 4.21 -19.36
CA VAL A 252 4.31 3.52 -18.48
C VAL A 252 4.84 3.39 -17.05
N ARG A 253 6.12 3.02 -16.88
CA ARG A 253 6.77 2.98 -15.54
C ARG A 253 6.86 4.37 -14.90
N TRP A 254 7.15 5.39 -15.70
CA TRP A 254 7.15 6.78 -15.24
C TRP A 254 5.74 7.18 -14.78
N LEU A 255 4.70 6.96 -15.59
CA LEU A 255 3.32 7.26 -15.22
C LEU A 255 2.90 6.52 -13.93
N LEU A 256 3.28 5.25 -13.81
CA LEU A 256 3.05 4.45 -12.61
C LEU A 256 3.67 5.11 -11.37
N ARG A 257 4.96 5.44 -11.41
CA ARG A 257 5.68 6.13 -10.34
C ARG A 257 5.04 7.48 -10.03
N THR A 258 4.89 8.34 -11.03
CA THR A 258 4.41 9.72 -10.88
C THR A 258 2.99 9.76 -10.31
N THR A 259 2.08 8.89 -10.74
CA THR A 259 0.72 8.87 -10.19
C THR A 259 0.68 8.36 -8.75
N ALA A 260 1.49 7.36 -8.40
CA ALA A 260 1.60 6.88 -7.02
C ALA A 260 2.26 7.93 -6.10
N THR A 261 3.33 8.59 -6.53
CA THR A 261 3.96 9.70 -5.78
C THR A 261 2.96 10.82 -5.56
N GLY A 262 2.19 11.18 -6.59
CA GLY A 262 1.18 12.22 -6.52
C GLY A 262 0.05 11.90 -5.54
N GLY A 263 -0.41 10.65 -5.56
CA GLY A 263 -1.35 10.12 -4.57
C GLY A 263 -0.78 10.21 -3.15
N ALA A 264 0.49 9.89 -2.96
CA ALA A 264 1.16 10.01 -1.66
C ALA A 264 1.22 11.46 -1.18
N THR A 265 1.61 12.41 -2.04
CA THR A 265 1.61 13.84 -1.72
C THR A 265 0.22 14.34 -1.33
N PHE A 266 -0.83 13.89 -2.03
CA PHE A 266 -2.22 14.22 -1.70
C PHE A 266 -2.64 13.67 -0.34
N VAL A 267 -2.29 12.42 -0.02
CA VAL A 267 -2.60 11.81 1.29
C VAL A 267 -1.85 12.49 2.41
N ARG A 268 -0.57 12.83 2.23
CA ARG A 268 0.24 13.53 3.25
C ARG A 268 -0.31 14.92 3.55
N SER A 269 -0.75 15.64 2.51
CA SER A 269 -1.23 17.03 2.62
C SER A 269 -2.58 17.21 1.91
N PRO A 270 -3.67 16.66 2.48
CA PRO A 270 -4.98 16.74 1.85
C PRO A 270 -5.52 18.17 1.92
N PRO A 271 -6.34 18.61 0.95
CA PRO A 271 -6.93 19.96 0.92
C PRO A 271 -8.12 20.06 1.91
N VAL A 272 -7.84 19.78 3.18
CA VAL A 272 -8.75 19.87 4.32
C VAL A 272 -8.37 21.09 5.14
N ASP A 273 -9.35 21.67 5.83
CA ASP A 273 -9.12 22.79 6.73
C ASP A 273 -8.00 22.45 7.75
N PRO A 274 -6.95 23.29 7.90
CA PRO A 274 -5.87 23.06 8.85
C PRO A 274 -6.32 22.95 10.31
N GLY A 275 -7.41 23.62 10.68
CA GLY A 275 -8.00 23.55 12.01
C GLY A 275 -8.62 22.17 12.29
N VAL A 276 -9.30 21.59 11.30
CA VAL A 276 -9.82 20.21 11.36
C VAL A 276 -8.68 19.20 11.49
N LEU A 277 -7.66 19.29 10.63
CA LEU A 277 -6.49 18.40 10.73
C LEU A 277 -5.77 18.55 12.08
N GLY A 278 -5.66 19.77 12.59
CA GLY A 278 -5.13 20.04 13.92
C GLY A 278 -5.97 19.43 15.05
N ALA A 279 -7.30 19.44 14.94
CA ALA A 279 -8.19 18.78 15.89
C ALA A 279 -8.02 17.26 15.88
N LEU A 280 -7.98 16.64 14.70
CA LEU A 280 -7.73 15.21 14.54
C LEU A 280 -6.38 14.78 15.14
N ARG A 281 -5.32 15.58 14.93
CA ARG A 281 -4.00 15.34 15.53
C ARG A 281 -4.03 15.42 17.06
N ARG A 282 -4.83 16.32 17.66
CA ARG A 282 -5.00 16.40 19.11
C ARG A 282 -5.73 15.18 19.67
N ILE A 283 -6.75 14.68 18.97
CA ILE A 283 -7.47 13.46 19.36
C ILE A 283 -6.51 12.27 19.34
N GLU A 284 -5.68 12.14 18.30
CA GLU A 284 -4.69 11.07 18.18
C GLU A 284 -3.59 11.15 19.24
N ALA A 285 -3.07 12.35 19.55
CA ALA A 285 -2.02 12.55 20.54
C ALA A 285 -2.42 12.08 21.96
N GLY A 286 -3.72 11.94 22.24
CA GLY A 286 -4.23 11.39 23.49
C GLY A 286 -4.23 9.85 23.57
N ARG A 287 -3.82 9.14 22.51
CA ARG A 287 -3.81 7.67 22.45
C ARG A 287 -2.40 7.15 22.19
N SER A 288 -2.06 6.01 22.78
CA SER A 288 -0.81 5.34 22.44
C SER A 288 -0.93 4.69 21.05
N LEU A 289 0.20 4.63 20.33
CA LEU A 289 0.25 3.93 19.04
C LEU A 289 -0.06 2.44 19.24
N ASP A 290 0.42 1.82 20.31
CA ASP A 290 0.19 0.39 20.55
C ASP A 290 -1.28 0.07 20.79
N ASP A 291 -2.00 0.90 21.56
CA ASP A 291 -3.46 0.76 21.74
C ASP A 291 -4.20 0.89 20.41
N THR A 292 -3.77 1.84 19.58
CA THR A 292 -4.35 2.07 18.24
C THR A 292 -4.15 0.84 17.34
N LEU A 293 -2.94 0.28 17.33
CA LEU A 293 -2.62 -0.91 16.55
C LEU A 293 -3.26 -2.18 17.13
N ALA A 294 -3.45 -2.27 18.45
CA ALA A 294 -4.18 -3.35 19.09
C ALA A 294 -5.67 -3.32 18.73
N ALA A 295 -6.30 -2.14 18.77
CA ALA A 295 -7.70 -1.96 18.37
C ALA A 295 -7.92 -2.25 16.87
N LEU A 296 -7.00 -1.77 16.02
CA LEU A 296 -7.01 -2.09 14.59
C LEU A 296 -6.83 -3.60 14.36
N GLY A 297 -5.86 -4.21 15.03
CA GLY A 297 -5.59 -5.64 14.94
C GLY A 297 -6.78 -6.50 15.35
N ALA A 298 -7.39 -6.22 16.50
CA ALA A 298 -8.53 -6.98 17.02
C ALA A 298 -9.73 -6.96 16.06
N ARG A 299 -10.00 -5.82 15.40
CA ARG A 299 -11.07 -5.71 14.40
C ARG A 299 -10.79 -6.53 13.15
N LEU A 300 -9.56 -6.43 12.64
CA LEU A 300 -9.15 -7.19 11.46
C LEU A 300 -9.16 -8.70 11.74
N ASP A 301 -8.73 -9.11 12.93
CA ASP A 301 -8.73 -10.53 13.33
C ASP A 301 -10.18 -11.04 13.47
N GLY A 302 -11.10 -10.23 13.98
CA GLY A 302 -12.54 -10.54 14.01
C GLY A 302 -13.17 -10.70 12.62
N ALA A 303 -12.71 -9.94 11.63
CA ALA A 303 -13.20 -10.04 10.24
C ALA A 303 -12.67 -11.28 9.49
N ILE A 304 -11.61 -11.91 9.97
CA ILE A 304 -11.08 -13.18 9.40
C ILE A 304 -11.81 -14.40 10.00
N GLY A 305 -12.31 -14.28 11.23
CA GLY A 305 -12.92 -15.39 11.97
C GLY A 305 -14.44 -15.53 11.87
N GLY A 306 -15.13 -14.57 11.24
CA GLY A 306 -16.59 -14.59 11.01
C GLY A 306 -16.95 -15.01 9.60
#